data_AF-A0AB73FUN4-F1
#
_entry.id   AF-A0AB73FUN4-F1
#
_cell.length_a   1.000
_cell.length_b   1.000
_cell.length_c   1.000
_cell.angle_alpha   90.00
_cell.angle_beta   90.00
_cell.angle_gamma   90.00
#
_symmetry.space_group_name_H-M   'P 1'
#
loop_
_entity.id
_entity.type
_entity.pdbx_description
1 polymer ?
#
loop_
_entity_poly.entity_id
_entity_poly.type
_entity_poly.pdbx_seq_one_letter_code
_entity_poly.pdbx_strand_id
1 'polypeptide(L)'
;MQRGSRGIEWAFNTADVARWREDERAKAAAGTVPDDVEKLELRKLQAETLTAELKLAKEREAVAPVAEFEKATARLLATIRTNMLNIPARAALRLLGETNETAFKRVLREEITLALETSADADVVLDDDEEEQDDEE
;
A
#
# COMPACT_ATOMS: atom_id res chain seq x y z
N MET A 1 -29.94 51.41 6.01
CA MET A 1 -30.90 51.01 4.95
C MET A 1 -32.18 51.79 5.15
N GLN A 2 -32.74 52.37 4.09
CA GLN A 2 -34.08 52.96 4.12
C GLN A 2 -35.02 52.08 3.30
N ARG A 3 -36.01 51.46 3.97
CA ARG A 3 -36.98 50.57 3.32
C ARG A 3 -37.84 51.39 2.35
N GLY A 4 -37.82 51.03 1.07
CA GLY A 4 -38.69 51.62 0.07
C GLY A 4 -40.16 51.28 0.34
N SER A 5 -41.05 52.26 0.22
CA SER A 5 -42.51 52.05 0.20
C SER A 5 -43.06 52.10 -1.23
N ARG A 6 -44.36 51.89 -1.43
CA ARG A 6 -44.96 51.83 -2.78
C ARG A 6 -44.63 53.10 -3.59
N GLY A 7 -43.77 52.95 -4.60
CA GLY A 7 -43.28 54.03 -5.47
C GLY A 7 -41.91 54.64 -5.10
N ILE A 8 -41.26 54.19 -4.01
CA ILE A 8 -39.92 54.64 -3.61
C ILE A 8 -38.98 53.43 -3.63
N GLU A 9 -37.92 53.53 -4.43
CA GLU A 9 -36.90 52.50 -4.54
C GLU A 9 -36.03 52.42 -3.28
N TRP A 10 -35.45 51.25 -3.06
CA TRP A 10 -34.58 51.03 -1.92
C TRP A 10 -33.29 51.83 -2.05
N ALA A 11 -33.03 52.71 -1.07
CA ALA A 11 -31.77 53.42 -0.97
C ALA A 11 -30.81 52.65 -0.04
N PHE A 12 -29.74 52.12 -0.64
CA PHE A 12 -28.62 51.52 0.07
C PHE A 12 -27.46 52.53 0.13
N ASN A 13 -26.90 52.71 1.33
CA ASN A 13 -25.65 53.45 1.46
C ASN A 13 -24.51 52.54 0.98
N THR A 14 -23.92 52.89 -0.16
CA THR A 14 -22.86 52.11 -0.79
C THR A 14 -21.61 51.99 0.08
N ALA A 15 -21.33 52.98 0.93
CA ALA A 15 -20.21 52.93 1.88
C ALA A 15 -20.46 51.91 3.01
N ASP A 16 -21.71 51.77 3.47
CA ASP A 16 -22.08 50.75 4.47
C ASP A 16 -21.99 49.35 3.88
N VAL A 17 -22.42 49.18 2.62
CA VAL A 17 -22.32 47.91 1.89
C VAL A 17 -20.86 47.54 1.64
N ALA A 18 -20.01 48.51 1.28
CA ALA A 18 -18.58 48.28 1.08
C ALA A 18 -17.91 47.80 2.38
N ARG A 19 -18.17 48.49 3.51
CA ARG A 19 -17.67 48.08 4.83
C ARG A 19 -18.13 46.69 5.24
N TRP A 20 -19.42 46.39 5.06
CA TRP A 20 -19.94 45.05 5.33
C TRP A 20 -19.23 43.97 4.49
N ARG A 21 -18.96 44.23 3.21
CA ARG A 21 -18.23 43.29 2.35
C ARG A 21 -16.76 43.14 2.76
N GLU A 22 -16.12 44.20 3.23
CA GLU A 22 -14.75 44.16 3.73
C GLU A 22 -14.67 43.38 5.05
N ASP A 23 -15.62 43.59 5.97
CA ASP A 23 -15.73 42.83 7.22
C ASP A 23 -15.98 41.33 6.96
N GLU A 24 -16.88 40.99 6.03
CA GLU A 24 -17.13 39.59 5.67
C GLU A 24 -15.91 38.93 5.01
N ARG A 25 -15.17 39.66 4.17
CA ARG A 25 -13.90 39.17 3.61
C ARG A 25 -12.82 39.04 4.67
N ALA A 26 -12.73 39.97 5.61
CA ALA A 26 -11.79 39.91 6.70
C ALA A 26 -12.09 38.72 7.63
N LYS A 27 -13.36 38.44 7.94
CA LYS A 27 -13.77 37.24 8.69
C LYS A 27 -13.43 35.95 7.95
N ALA A 28 -13.68 35.91 6.64
CA ALA A 28 -13.31 34.77 5.80
C ALA A 28 -11.78 34.57 5.71
N ALA A 29 -10.99 35.64 5.76
CA ALA A 29 -9.53 35.59 5.70
C ALA A 29 -8.85 35.40 7.07
N ALA A 30 -9.49 35.78 8.18
CA ALA A 30 -8.92 35.78 9.52
C ALA A 30 -8.77 34.38 10.16
N GLY A 31 -9.20 33.32 9.48
CA GLY A 31 -8.72 31.95 9.73
C GLY A 31 -8.78 31.51 11.19
N THR A 32 -9.97 31.45 11.78
CA THR A 32 -10.20 30.59 12.94
C THR A 32 -10.22 29.13 12.49
N VAL A 33 -9.65 28.25 13.32
CA VAL A 33 -9.63 26.76 13.33
C VAL A 33 -10.63 26.09 12.36
N PRO A 34 -10.26 25.02 11.60
CA PRO A 34 -10.94 24.61 10.37
C PRO A 34 -12.46 24.32 10.52
N ASP A 35 -13.29 25.34 10.34
CA ASP A 35 -14.75 25.25 10.43
C ASP A 35 -15.38 25.12 9.05
N ASP A 36 -15.31 23.91 8.50
CA ASP A 36 -16.54 23.28 8.03
C ASP A 36 -16.53 21.90 8.68
N VAL A 37 -17.27 21.76 9.79
CA VAL A 37 -17.48 20.47 10.46
C VAL A 37 -17.85 19.42 9.41
N GLU A 38 -18.68 19.78 8.43
CA GLU A 38 -19.04 18.96 7.28
C GLU A 38 -17.82 18.50 6.44
N LYS A 39 -16.80 19.33 6.24
CA LYS A 39 -15.58 18.93 5.50
C LYS A 39 -14.72 17.96 6.30
N LEU A 40 -14.63 18.15 7.63
CA LEU A 40 -13.92 17.22 8.50
C LEU A 40 -14.66 15.89 8.61
N GLU A 41 -15.98 15.92 8.74
CA GLU A 41 -16.86 14.75 8.70
C GLU A 41 -16.76 14.01 7.37
N LEU A 42 -16.74 14.73 6.24
CA LEU A 42 -16.56 14.13 4.92
C LEU A 42 -15.21 13.42 4.79
N ARG A 43 -14.12 14.03 5.28
CA ARG A 43 -12.79 13.40 5.29
C ARG A 43 -12.73 12.17 6.19
N LYS A 44 -13.40 12.22 7.35
CA LYS A 44 -13.54 11.08 8.26
C LYS A 44 -14.28 9.94 7.57
N LEU A 45 -15.44 10.22 6.96
CA LEU A 45 -16.22 9.22 6.23
C LEU A 45 -15.45 8.63 5.05
N GLN A 46 -14.64 9.43 4.36
CA GLN A 46 -13.74 8.96 3.30
C GLN A 46 -12.67 8.01 3.86
N ALA A 47 -12.02 8.37 4.96
CA ALA A 47 -11.02 7.51 5.61
C ALA A 47 -11.64 6.20 6.14
N GLU A 48 -12.84 6.25 6.70
CA GLU A 48 -13.60 5.07 7.13
C GLU A 48 -13.93 4.16 5.94
N THR A 49 -14.37 4.74 4.82
CA THR A 49 -14.63 4.00 3.57
C THR A 49 -13.37 3.32 3.06
N LEU A 50 -12.25 4.04 2.96
CA LEU A 50 -10.97 3.47 2.52
C LEU A 50 -10.48 2.36 3.46
N THR A 51 -10.69 2.50 4.76
CA THR A 51 -10.35 1.47 5.75
C THR A 51 -11.20 0.22 5.53
N ALA A 52 -12.50 0.38 5.30
CA ALA A 52 -13.40 -0.73 5.01
C ALA A 52 -13.04 -1.43 3.69
N GLU A 53 -12.68 -0.66 2.65
CA GLU A 53 -12.19 -1.22 1.38
C GLU A 53 -10.89 -2.00 1.55
N LEU A 54 -9.94 -1.49 2.35
CA LEU A 54 -8.70 -2.19 2.65
C LEU A 54 -8.93 -3.48 3.45
N LYS A 55 -9.85 -3.46 4.43
CA LYS A 55 -10.26 -4.69 5.15
C LYS A 55 -10.87 -5.71 4.20
N LEU A 56 -11.79 -5.29 3.33
CA LEU A 56 -12.38 -6.17 2.31
C LEU A 56 -11.32 -6.72 1.35
N ALA A 57 -10.34 -5.91 0.96
CA ALA A 57 -9.24 -6.34 0.10
C ALA A 57 -8.34 -7.36 0.79
N LYS A 58 -8.07 -7.20 2.10
CA LYS A 58 -7.34 -8.18 2.92
C LYS A 58 -8.12 -9.50 3.04
N GLU A 59 -9.42 -9.45 3.36
CA GLU A 59 -10.29 -10.63 3.44
C GLU A 59 -10.41 -11.38 2.11
N ARG A 60 -10.29 -10.67 0.99
CA ARG A 60 -10.23 -11.24 -0.36
C ARG A 60 -8.84 -11.67 -0.79
N GLU A 61 -7.85 -11.58 0.10
CA GLU A 61 -6.44 -11.89 -0.17
C GLU A 61 -5.88 -11.11 -1.38
N ALA A 62 -6.45 -9.94 -1.68
CA ALA A 62 -6.07 -9.11 -2.81
C ALA A 62 -4.89 -8.18 -2.51
N VAL A 63 -4.56 -7.99 -1.23
CA VAL A 63 -3.44 -7.18 -0.75
C VAL A 63 -2.72 -7.88 0.40
N ALA A 64 -1.41 -7.73 0.46
CA ALA A 64 -0.56 -8.22 1.55
C ALA A 64 0.30 -7.07 2.13
N PRO A 65 0.64 -7.10 3.42
CA PRO A 65 1.60 -6.17 4.00
C PRO A 65 2.95 -6.21 3.29
N VAL A 66 3.52 -5.03 3.03
CA VAL A 66 4.80 -4.91 2.32
C VAL A 66 5.93 -5.65 3.05
N ALA A 67 5.98 -5.54 4.38
CA ALA A 67 7.00 -6.19 5.20
C ALA A 67 6.95 -7.72 5.10
N GLU A 68 5.75 -8.31 5.07
CA GLU A 68 5.57 -9.76 4.87
C GLU A 68 6.00 -10.18 3.47
N PHE A 69 5.60 -9.42 2.45
CA PHE A 69 6.02 -9.68 1.07
C PHE A 69 7.55 -9.63 0.89
N GLU A 70 8.21 -8.65 1.51
CA GLU A 70 9.68 -8.53 1.50
C GLU A 70 10.35 -9.73 2.20
N LYS A 71 9.84 -10.14 3.37
CA LYS A 71 10.32 -11.33 4.09
C LYS A 71 10.14 -12.60 3.26
N ALA A 72 8.95 -12.79 2.67
CA ALA A 72 8.64 -13.94 1.82
C ALA A 72 9.58 -14.01 0.61
N THR A 73 9.77 -12.88 -0.06
CA THR A 73 10.65 -12.76 -1.22
C THR A 73 12.11 -13.06 -0.85
N ALA A 74 12.59 -12.53 0.27
CA ALA A 74 13.93 -12.80 0.76
C ALA A 74 14.15 -14.29 1.08
N ARG A 75 13.16 -14.95 1.71
CA ARG A 75 13.18 -16.40 1.99
C ARG A 75 13.21 -17.21 0.69
N LEU A 76 12.35 -16.90 -0.28
CA LEU A 76 12.33 -17.55 -1.59
C LEU A 76 13.68 -17.45 -2.31
N LEU A 77 14.26 -16.24 -2.36
CA LEU A 77 15.57 -16.02 -2.98
C LEU A 77 16.70 -16.77 -2.27
N ALA A 78 16.65 -16.87 -0.94
CA ALA A 78 17.61 -17.65 -0.17
C ALA A 78 17.51 -19.16 -0.48
N THR A 79 16.30 -19.69 -0.64
CA THR A 79 16.06 -21.07 -1.06
C THR A 79 16.62 -21.34 -2.44
N ILE A 80 16.30 -20.49 -3.42
CA ILE A 80 16.84 -20.59 -4.80
C ILE A 80 18.37 -20.59 -4.77
N ARG A 81 18.98 -19.64 -4.05
CA ARG A 81 20.44 -19.55 -3.93
C ARG A 81 21.03 -20.84 -3.36
N THR A 82 20.44 -21.36 -2.30
CA THR A 82 20.89 -22.59 -1.64
C THR A 82 20.84 -23.78 -2.59
N ASN A 83 19.71 -23.97 -3.29
CA ASN A 83 19.52 -25.07 -4.22
C ASN A 83 20.48 -25.02 -5.41
N MET A 84 20.74 -23.82 -5.94
CA MET A 84 21.70 -23.59 -7.02
C MET A 84 23.13 -23.88 -6.59
N LEU A 85 23.54 -23.44 -5.39
CA LEU A 85 24.88 -23.68 -4.87
C LEU A 85 25.15 -25.16 -4.54
N ASN A 86 24.09 -25.97 -4.38
CA ASN A 86 24.20 -27.41 -4.17
C ASN A 86 24.35 -28.22 -5.47
N ILE A 87 24.16 -27.61 -6.65
CA ILE A 87 24.30 -28.29 -7.96
C ILE A 87 25.67 -28.95 -8.14
N PRO A 88 26.82 -28.28 -7.89
CA PRO A 88 28.12 -28.87 -8.14
C PRO A 88 28.36 -30.16 -7.36
N ALA A 89 27.87 -30.25 -6.11
CA ALA A 89 28.00 -31.44 -5.29
C ALA A 89 27.24 -32.64 -5.89
N ARG A 90 26.02 -32.42 -6.41
CA ARG A 90 25.23 -33.47 -7.07
C ARG A 90 25.78 -33.84 -8.44
N ALA A 91 26.15 -32.83 -9.24
CA ALA A 91 26.67 -33.03 -10.59
C ALA A 91 28.03 -33.74 -10.58
N ALA A 92 28.91 -33.44 -9.63
CA ALA A 92 30.23 -34.05 -9.54
C ALA A 92 30.18 -35.58 -9.42
N LEU A 93 29.21 -36.11 -8.67
CA LEU A 93 29.02 -37.56 -8.53
C LEU A 93 28.58 -38.23 -9.84
N ARG A 94 27.77 -37.53 -10.64
CA ARG A 94 27.23 -38.05 -11.92
C ARG A 94 28.19 -37.89 -13.09
N LEU A 95 29.15 -36.97 -12.97
CA LEU A 95 30.13 -36.64 -14.01
C LEU A 95 31.51 -37.29 -13.76
N LEU A 96 31.66 -38.06 -12.69
CA LEU A 96 32.92 -38.70 -12.35
C LEU A 96 33.33 -39.70 -13.45
N GLY A 97 34.48 -39.45 -14.08
CA GLY A 97 34.97 -40.28 -15.19
C GLY A 97 34.29 -40.01 -16.55
N GLU A 98 33.36 -39.06 -16.62
CA GLU A 98 32.75 -38.64 -17.88
C GLU A 98 33.73 -37.78 -18.68
N THR A 99 33.72 -37.93 -20.00
CA THR A 99 34.59 -37.18 -20.93
C THR A 99 33.84 -36.58 -22.10
N ASN A 100 32.56 -36.96 -22.29
CA ASN A 100 31.73 -36.45 -23.35
C ASN A 100 31.05 -35.13 -22.94
N GLU A 101 31.40 -34.04 -23.61
CA GLU A 101 30.81 -32.71 -23.38
C GLU A 101 29.28 -32.71 -23.46
N THR A 102 28.69 -33.53 -24.34
CA THR A 102 27.22 -33.64 -24.47
C THR A 102 26.60 -34.22 -23.21
N ALA A 103 27.28 -35.17 -22.56
CA ALA A 103 26.84 -35.73 -21.29
C ALA A 103 26.95 -34.71 -20.16
N PHE A 104 28.02 -33.90 -20.12
CA PHE A 104 28.16 -32.78 -19.18
C PHE A 104 26.98 -31.80 -19.28
N LYS A 105 26.69 -31.32 -20.49
CA LYS A 105 25.59 -30.36 -20.72
C LYS A 105 24.24 -30.93 -20.30
N ARG A 106 23.98 -32.21 -20.60
CA ARG A 106 22.75 -32.89 -20.22
C ARG A 106 22.61 -32.98 -18.70
N VAL A 107 23.61 -33.51 -18.00
CA VAL A 107 23.58 -33.66 -16.54
C VAL A 107 23.45 -32.32 -15.84
N LEU A 108 24.23 -31.31 -16.24
CA LEU A 108 24.14 -29.98 -15.65
C LEU A 108 22.74 -29.37 -15.84
N ARG A 109 22.14 -29.55 -17.02
CA ARG A 109 20.78 -29.06 -17.29
C ARG A 109 19.75 -29.76 -16.41
N GLU A 110 19.83 -31.08 -16.29
CA GLU A 110 18.97 -31.86 -15.40
C GLU A 110 19.07 -31.38 -13.94
N GLU A 111 20.29 -31.17 -13.44
CA GLU A 111 20.51 -30.71 -12.06
C GLU A 111 20.05 -29.27 -11.81
N ILE A 112 20.17 -28.38 -12.81
CA ILE A 112 19.64 -27.01 -12.75
C ILE A 112 18.12 -27.05 -12.73
N THR A 113 17.50 -27.83 -13.62
CA THR A 113 16.04 -27.99 -13.67
C THR A 113 15.52 -28.50 -12.33
N LEU A 114 16.13 -29.56 -11.79
CA LEU A 114 15.76 -30.09 -10.48
C LEU A 114 15.90 -29.04 -9.37
N ALA A 115 16.98 -28.25 -9.36
CA ALA A 115 17.17 -27.20 -8.36
C ALA A 115 16.09 -26.12 -8.43
N LEU A 116 15.68 -25.74 -9.65
CA LEU A 116 14.64 -24.73 -9.86
C LEU A 116 13.25 -25.25 -9.51
N GLU A 117 12.90 -26.48 -9.92
CA GLU A 117 11.64 -27.15 -9.57
C GLU A 117 11.53 -27.30 -8.05
N THR A 118 12.57 -27.79 -7.38
CA THR A 118 12.60 -27.89 -5.91
C THR A 118 12.42 -26.53 -5.22
N SER A 119 12.92 -25.45 -5.84
CA SER A 119 12.75 -24.10 -5.28
C SER A 119 11.36 -23.53 -5.53
N ALA A 120 10.70 -23.94 -6.62
CA ALA A 120 9.35 -23.52 -6.97
C ALA A 120 8.30 -24.24 -6.10
N ASP A 121 8.55 -25.50 -5.75
CA ASP A 121 7.69 -26.31 -4.88
C ASP A 121 7.93 -26.04 -3.38
N ALA A 122 8.91 -25.19 -3.05
CA ALA A 122 9.20 -24.85 -1.66
C ALA A 122 8.12 -23.90 -1.12
N ASP A 123 7.29 -24.38 -0.19
CA ASP A 123 6.34 -23.54 0.53
C ASP A 123 7.08 -22.47 1.34
N VAL A 124 6.77 -21.20 1.04
CA VAL A 124 7.23 -20.07 1.85
C VAL A 124 6.27 -19.90 3.01
N VAL A 125 6.50 -20.66 4.08
CA VAL A 125 5.79 -20.44 5.34
C VAL A 125 6.27 -19.12 5.91
N LEU A 126 5.35 -18.17 6.11
CA LEU A 126 5.55 -17.00 6.95
C LEU A 126 5.13 -17.39 8.36
N ASP A 127 5.96 -17.09 9.35
CA ASP A 127 5.60 -17.33 10.75
C ASP A 127 4.66 -16.20 11.16
N ASP A 128 3.36 -16.44 11.04
CA ASP A 128 2.29 -15.52 11.43
C ASP A 128 2.05 -15.61 12.95
N ASP A 129 3.03 -15.27 13.79
CA ASP A 129 2.82 -15.25 15.25
C ASP A 129 3.62 -14.10 15.91
N GLU A 130 3.27 -12.86 15.58
CA GLU A 130 3.30 -11.78 16.56
C GLU A 130 1.85 -11.33 16.74
N GLU A 131 1.13 -12.01 17.64
CA GLU A 131 -0.20 -11.61 18.10
C GLU A 131 -0.16 -10.11 18.42
N GLU A 132 -1.01 -9.33 17.74
CA GLU A 132 -1.32 -7.96 18.13
C GLU A 132 -1.78 -8.01 19.59
N GLN A 133 -0.92 -7.58 20.52
CA GLN A 133 -1.36 -7.27 21.87
C GLN A 133 -2.36 -6.12 21.73
N ASP A 134 -3.64 -6.45 21.85
CA ASP A 134 -4.71 -5.50 22.10
C ASP A 134 -4.37 -4.78 23.42
N ASP A 135 -3.71 -3.62 23.30
CA ASP A 135 -3.61 -2.64 24.38
C ASP A 135 -5.01 -2.01 24.57
N GLU A 136 -5.90 -2.72 25.26
CA GLU A 136 -7.08 -2.13 25.90
C GLU A 136 -6.63 -1.42 27.19
N GLU A 137 -6.52 -0.08 27.15
CA GLU A 137 -6.60 0.81 28.33
C GLU A 137 -7.90 1.64 28.31
#